data_AF-A0A847AT22-F1
#
_entry.id   AF-A0A847AT22-F1
#
_cell.length_a   1.000
_cell.length_b   1.000
_cell.length_c   1.000
_cell.angle_alpha   90.00
_cell.angle_beta   90.00
_cell.angle_gamma   90.00
#
_symmetry.space_group_name_H-M   'P 1'
#
loop_
_entity.id
_entity.type
_entity.pdbx_description
1 polymer ?
#
loop_
_entity_poly.entity_id
_entity_poly.type
_entity_poly.pdbx_seq_one_letter_code
_entity_poly.pdbx_strand_id
1 'polypeptide(L)'
;MVKNDIKDTTNVYKNQSYWGEVFHRLRKNKMAMVSLYILIAIITLCIIIPIISPYSIETTDMQNREQAPNAEHLLGTDKIGRDLFVRLFYAGRISLGLALAVVFLECVIGVVLGSLSGFYGGIIDAIIMRLA
;
A
#
# COMPACT_ATOMS: atom_id res chain seq x y z
N MET A 1 -51.29 -31.23 5.43
CA MET A 1 -49.87 -31.59 5.25
C MET A 1 -49.05 -30.54 4.49
N VAL A 2 -49.65 -29.70 3.62
CA VAL A 2 -48.95 -28.77 2.70
C VAL A 2 -48.55 -27.40 3.30
N LYS A 3 -49.02 -27.03 4.50
CA LYS A 3 -48.78 -25.69 5.08
C LYS A 3 -47.47 -25.52 5.86
N ASN A 4 -46.78 -26.62 6.18
CA ASN A 4 -45.53 -26.55 6.95
C ASN A 4 -44.30 -26.34 6.05
N ASP A 5 -44.37 -26.74 4.77
CA ASP A 5 -43.23 -26.59 3.83
C ASP A 5 -43.02 -25.15 3.34
N ILE A 6 -44.00 -24.25 3.56
CA ILE A 6 -43.93 -22.85 3.12
C ILE A 6 -43.19 -21.97 4.15
N LYS A 7 -42.99 -22.44 5.38
CA LYS A 7 -42.35 -21.63 6.43
C LYS A 7 -40.81 -21.61 6.35
N ASP A 8 -40.19 -22.63 5.73
CA ASP A 8 -38.73 -22.76 5.66
C ASP A 8 -38.07 -21.95 4.54
N THR A 9 -38.84 -21.33 3.63
CA THR A 9 -38.29 -20.48 2.56
C THR A 9 -38.09 -19.02 2.97
N THR A 10 -38.49 -18.64 4.19
CA THR A 10 -38.14 -17.35 4.80
C THR A 10 -36.76 -17.41 5.44
N ASN A 11 -35.77 -17.92 4.68
CA ASN A 11 -34.38 -17.83 5.09
C ASN A 11 -34.02 -16.34 5.08
N VAL A 12 -34.01 -15.78 6.28
CA VAL A 12 -33.59 -14.42 6.59
C VAL A 12 -32.27 -14.18 5.88
N TYR A 13 -32.29 -13.40 4.80
CA TYR A 13 -31.08 -12.83 4.20
C TYR A 13 -30.44 -11.99 5.29
N LYS A 14 -29.57 -12.62 6.07
CA LYS A 14 -28.79 -11.96 7.11
C LYS A 14 -28.00 -10.90 6.36
N ASN A 15 -28.37 -9.64 6.60
CA ASN A 15 -27.79 -8.47 5.95
C ASN A 15 -26.35 -8.32 6.45
N GLN A 16 -25.46 -9.20 5.97
CA GLN A 16 -24.05 -9.17 6.30
C GLN A 16 -23.44 -8.10 5.41
N SER A 17 -22.90 -7.06 6.04
CA SER A 17 -22.15 -6.03 5.33
C SER A 17 -21.02 -6.71 4.56
N TYR A 18 -20.99 -6.54 3.23
CA TYR A 18 -19.95 -7.08 2.35
C TYR A 18 -18.54 -6.75 2.88
N TRP A 19 -18.35 -5.53 3.38
CA TRP A 19 -17.11 -5.09 4.02
C TRP A 19 -16.78 -5.87 5.29
N GLY A 20 -17.80 -6.21 6.09
CA GLY A 20 -17.64 -7.03 7.29
C GLY A 20 -17.16 -8.44 6.97
N GLU A 21 -17.67 -9.05 5.89
CA GLU A 21 -17.21 -10.36 5.44
C GLU A 21 -15.77 -10.32 4.92
N VAL A 22 -15.41 -9.29 4.14
CA VAL A 22 -14.04 -9.10 3.64
C VAL A 22 -13.07 -8.95 4.81
N PHE A 23 -13.39 -8.10 5.80
CA PHE A 23 -12.53 -7.89 6.96
C PHE A 23 -12.41 -9.13 7.83
N HIS A 24 -13.50 -9.90 7.98
CA HIS A 24 -13.48 -11.17 8.69
C HIS A 24 -12.57 -12.20 7.99
N ARG A 25 -12.68 -12.32 6.66
CA ARG A 25 -11.83 -13.22 5.86
C ARG A 25 -10.36 -12.82 5.92
N LEU A 26 -10.06 -11.51 5.83
CA LEU A 26 -8.69 -10.99 5.93
C LEU A 26 -8.08 -11.32 7.30
N ARG A 27 -8.81 -11.06 8.39
CA ARG A 27 -8.35 -11.36 9.76
C ARG A 27 -8.13 -12.85 10.01
N LYS A 28 -8.90 -13.73 9.37
CA LYS A 28 -8.75 -15.18 9.50
C LYS A 28 -7.47 -15.69 8.82
N ASN A 29 -6.97 -14.99 7.80
CA ASN A 29 -5.74 -15.35 7.11
C ASN A 29 -4.51 -14.79 7.85
N LYS A 30 -3.85 -15.66 8.64
CA LYS A 30 -2.66 -15.28 9.43
C LYS A 30 -1.53 -14.71 8.57
N MET A 31 -1.31 -15.26 7.37
CA MET A 31 -0.25 -14.77 6.46
C MET A 31 -0.56 -13.36 5.95
N ALA A 32 -1.81 -13.10 5.59
CA ALA A 32 -2.23 -11.76 5.15
C ALA A 32 -2.17 -10.73 6.28
N MET A 33 -2.46 -11.14 7.52
CA MET A 33 -2.33 -10.25 8.69
C MET A 33 -0.87 -9.92 9.01
N VAL A 34 0.05 -10.87 8.87
CA VAL A 34 1.49 -10.63 9.09
C VAL A 34 2.02 -9.60 8.09
N SER A 35 1.71 -9.76 6.80
CA SER A 35 2.13 -8.78 5.79
C SER A 35 1.53 -7.40 6.03
N LEU A 36 0.26 -7.33 6.46
CA LEU A 36 -0.40 -6.08 6.83
C LEU A 36 0.31 -5.38 8.00
N TYR A 37 0.68 -6.10 9.06
CA TYR A 37 1.39 -5.52 10.19
C TYR A 37 2.78 -5.03 9.82
N ILE A 38 3.53 -5.79 9.01
CA ILE A 38 4.85 -5.39 8.51
C ILE A 38 4.72 -4.11 7.67
N LEU A 39 3.75 -4.05 6.76
CA LEU A 39 3.51 -2.87 5.93
C LEU A 39 3.19 -1.64 6.78
N ILE A 40 2.29 -1.76 7.76
CA ILE A 40 1.96 -0.67 8.68
C ILE A 40 3.18 -0.22 9.46
N ALA A 41 4.01 -1.15 9.95
CA ALA A 41 5.24 -0.82 10.66
C ALA A 41 6.21 -0.04 9.77
N ILE A 42 6.43 -0.48 8.52
CA ILE A 42 7.31 0.21 7.56
C ILE A 42 6.80 1.63 7.27
N ILE A 43 5.50 1.78 6.96
CA ILE A 43 4.90 3.10 6.70
C ILE A 43 5.08 4.02 7.91
N THR A 44 4.83 3.49 9.11
CA THR A 44 4.97 4.25 10.37
C THR A 44 6.41 4.70 10.58
N LEU A 45 7.39 3.82 10.40
CA LEU A 45 8.81 4.16 10.51
C LEU A 45 9.25 5.20 9.47
N CYS A 46 8.81 5.07 8.21
CA CYS A 46 9.08 6.04 7.14
C CYS A 46 8.53 7.44 7.42
N ILE A 47 7.47 7.56 8.22
CA ILE A 47 6.90 8.86 8.61
C ILE A 47 7.59 9.40 9.86
N ILE A 48 7.77 8.57 10.88
CA ILE A 48 8.27 8.99 12.19
C ILE A 48 9.77 9.31 12.17
N ILE A 49 10.59 8.45 11.55
CA ILE A 49 12.06 8.59 11.60
C ILE A 49 12.52 9.93 11.00
N PRO A 50 12.06 10.36 9.81
CA PRO A 50 12.47 11.64 9.25
C PRO A 50 11.98 12.86 10.03
N ILE A 51 10.95 12.71 10.88
CA ILE A 51 10.40 13.79 11.72
C ILE A 51 11.17 13.91 13.04
N ILE A 52 11.50 12.78 13.67
CA ILE A 52 12.16 12.76 14.99
C ILE A 52 13.67 12.89 14.86
N SER A 53 14.25 12.49 13.73
CA SER A 53 15.70 12.47 13.58
C SER A 53 16.32 13.86 13.74
N PRO A 54 17.37 14.00 14.57
CA PRO A 54 18.11 15.24 14.74
C PRO A 54 19.00 15.58 13.53
N TYR A 55 19.22 14.63 12.61
CA TYR A 55 20.08 14.82 11.44
C TYR A 55 19.29 15.39 10.26
N SER A 56 19.74 16.52 9.73
CA SER A 56 19.16 17.12 8.53
C SER A 56 19.64 16.40 7.26
N ILE A 57 18.74 16.26 6.28
CA ILE A 57 19.02 15.67 4.96
C ILE A 57 20.04 16.54 4.18
N GLU A 58 20.10 17.83 4.50
CA GLU A 58 20.86 18.84 3.75
C GLU A 58 22.19 19.17 4.42
N THR A 59 22.33 18.93 5.73
CA THR A 59 23.57 19.20 6.44
C THR A 59 24.65 18.22 5.99
N THR A 60 25.69 18.79 5.39
CA THR A 60 26.86 18.07 4.88
C THR A 60 27.99 18.21 5.88
N ASP A 61 28.35 17.12 6.54
CA ASP A 61 29.48 17.09 7.46
C ASP A 61 30.68 16.39 6.80
N MET A 62 31.54 17.19 6.16
CA MET A 62 32.72 16.67 5.47
C MET A 62 33.72 15.99 6.42
N GLN A 63 33.67 16.26 7.73
CA GLN A 63 34.57 15.64 8.70
C GLN A 63 34.16 14.19 9.01
N ASN A 64 32.87 13.89 8.93
CA ASN A 64 32.29 12.58 9.20
C ASN A 64 31.92 11.81 7.92
N ARG A 65 32.72 11.96 6.85
CA ARG A 65 32.50 11.28 5.55
C ARG A 65 32.83 9.79 5.60
N GLU A 66 32.02 8.97 4.92
CA GLU A 66 32.25 7.53 4.70
C GLU A 66 32.49 6.75 5.99
N GLN A 67 31.80 7.13 7.06
CA GLN A 67 31.87 6.40 8.33
C GLN A 67 31.12 5.08 8.24
N ALA A 68 31.73 4.05 8.81
CA ALA A 68 31.08 2.77 9.06
C ALA A 68 29.92 2.94 10.07
N PRO A 69 28.98 1.98 10.14
CA PRO A 69 27.89 2.01 11.11
C PRO A 69 28.39 2.21 12.55
N ASN A 70 27.90 3.24 13.22
CA ASN A 70 28.24 3.54 14.62
C ASN A 70 26.97 3.93 15.41
N ALA A 71 27.11 4.20 16.71
CA ALA A 71 25.98 4.53 17.58
C ALA A 71 25.31 5.87 17.23
N GLU A 72 26.04 6.79 16.59
CA GLU A 72 25.52 8.09 16.15
C GLU A 72 24.82 7.98 14.78
N HIS A 73 25.39 7.18 13.88
CA HIS A 73 24.99 6.90 12.51
C HIS A 73 24.74 5.39 12.34
N LEU A 74 23.51 4.96 12.65
CA LEU A 74 23.11 3.54 12.68
C LEU A 74 23.44 2.77 11.39
N LEU A 75 23.39 3.44 10.23
CA LEU A 75 23.75 2.86 8.93
C LEU A 75 25.02 3.48 8.32
N GLY A 76 25.74 4.30 9.08
CA GLY A 76 26.90 5.05 8.60
C GLY A 76 26.53 6.29 7.78
N THR A 77 27.54 6.88 7.15
CA THR A 77 27.41 8.14 6.39
C THR A 77 27.82 7.99 4.93
N ASP A 78 27.25 8.85 4.07
CA ASP A 78 27.58 8.89 2.63
C ASP A 78 28.92 9.62 2.36
N LYS A 79 29.30 9.73 1.08
CA LYS A 79 30.46 10.46 0.54
C LYS A 79 30.52 11.95 0.89
N ILE A 80 29.47 12.48 1.50
CA ILE A 80 29.40 13.86 1.98
C ILE A 80 28.94 13.92 3.44
N GLY A 81 29.11 12.84 4.20
CA GLY A 81 28.86 12.80 5.65
C GLY A 81 27.40 12.91 6.08
N ARG A 82 26.47 12.63 5.16
CA ARG A 82 25.03 12.59 5.49
C ARG A 82 24.66 11.22 6.06
N ASP A 83 23.82 11.23 7.09
CA ASP A 83 23.29 10.01 7.70
C ASP A 83 22.46 9.17 6.71
N LEU A 84 22.84 7.90 6.54
CA LEU A 84 22.20 6.99 5.59
C LEU A 84 20.87 6.44 6.11
N PHE A 85 20.72 6.30 7.44
CA PHE A 85 19.50 5.79 8.07
C PHE A 85 18.33 6.73 7.84
N VAL A 86 18.50 8.01 8.12
CA VAL A 86 17.45 9.02 7.91
C VAL A 86 17.10 9.13 6.43
N ARG A 87 18.09 9.09 5.54
CA ARG A 87 17.87 9.13 4.08
C ARG A 87 17.11 7.93 3.56
N LEU A 88 17.34 6.74 4.10
CA LEU A 88 16.62 5.53 3.70
C LEU A 88 15.13 5.68 3.99
N PHE A 89 14.75 6.10 5.20
CA PHE A 89 13.35 6.28 5.58
C PHE A 89 12.72 7.50 4.89
N TYR A 90 13.48 8.56 4.65
CA TYR A 90 13.03 9.71 3.87
C TYR A 90 12.72 9.33 2.42
N ALA A 91 13.60 8.57 1.77
CA ALA A 91 13.36 8.01 0.45
C ALA A 91 12.15 7.07 0.45
N GLY A 92 12.00 6.24 1.49
CA GLY A 92 10.82 5.40 1.69
C GLY A 92 9.52 6.18 1.72
N ARG A 93 9.47 7.34 2.41
CA ARG A 93 8.31 8.24 2.42
C ARG A 93 7.94 8.75 1.03
N ILE A 94 8.95 9.13 0.23
CA ILE A 94 8.74 9.57 -1.16
C ILE A 94 8.23 8.42 -2.03
N SER A 95 8.83 7.24 -1.94
CA SER A 95 8.43 6.05 -2.69
C SER A 95 6.99 5.63 -2.37
N LEU A 96 6.57 5.68 -1.10
CA LEU A 96 5.20 5.40 -0.69
C LEU A 96 4.21 6.39 -1.30
N GLY A 97 4.54 7.69 -1.31
CA GLY A 97 3.72 8.72 -1.94
C GLY A 97 3.58 8.54 -3.45
N LEU A 98 4.69 8.24 -4.13
CA LEU A 98 4.68 7.95 -5.58
C LEU A 98 3.88 6.70 -5.92
N ALA A 99 4.04 5.62 -5.15
CA ALA A 99 3.27 4.40 -5.37
C ALA A 99 1.75 4.66 -5.31
N LEU A 100 1.30 5.45 -4.32
CA LEU A 100 -0.11 5.82 -4.22
C LEU A 100 -0.59 6.68 -5.41
N ALA A 101 0.23 7.65 -5.84
CA ALA A 101 -0.11 8.50 -6.98
C ALA A 101 -0.21 7.71 -8.29
N VAL A 102 0.71 6.77 -8.52
CA VAL A 102 0.71 5.90 -9.70
C VAL A 102 -0.51 4.97 -9.68
N VAL A 103 -0.78 4.29 -8.56
CA VAL A 103 -1.94 3.40 -8.44
C VAL A 103 -3.25 4.17 -8.65
N PHE A 104 -3.36 5.39 -8.13
CA PHE A 104 -4.53 6.23 -8.37
C PHE A 104 -4.72 6.54 -9.85
N LEU A 105 -3.65 6.92 -10.55
CA LEU A 105 -3.69 7.20 -11.99
C LEU A 105 -4.04 5.93 -12.80
N GLU A 106 -3.44 4.80 -12.47
CA GLU A 106 -3.73 3.49 -13.07
C GLU A 106 -5.20 3.11 -12.86
N CYS A 107 -5.75 3.33 -11.67
CA CYS A 107 -7.17 3.11 -11.40
C CYS A 107 -8.06 4.00 -12.29
N VAL A 108 -7.74 5.28 -12.44
CA VAL A 108 -8.51 6.19 -13.30
C VAL A 108 -8.48 5.71 -14.75
N ILE A 109 -7.29 5.40 -15.28
CA ILE A 109 -7.14 4.91 -16.66
C ILE A 109 -7.87 3.57 -16.83
N GLY A 110 -7.69 2.64 -15.89
CA GLY A 110 -8.33 1.33 -15.90
C GLY A 110 -9.85 1.41 -15.84
N VAL A 111 -10.42 2.31 -15.04
CA VAL A 111 -11.87 2.54 -14.98
C VAL A 111 -12.38 3.13 -16.31
N VAL A 112 -11.66 4.09 -16.89
CA VAL A 112 -12.05 4.67 -18.19
C VAL A 112 -12.03 3.58 -19.28
N LEU A 113 -10.91 2.87 -19.45
CA LEU A 113 -10.80 1.81 -20.47
C LEU A 113 -11.79 0.67 -20.22
N GLY A 114 -11.95 0.24 -18.97
CA GLY A 114 -12.90 -0.80 -18.58
C GLY A 114 -14.35 -0.39 -18.84
N SER A 115 -14.70 0.87 -18.58
CA SER A 115 -16.04 1.39 -18.87
C SER A 115 -16.32 1.50 -20.38
N LEU A 116 -15.33 1.90 -21.20
CA LEU A 116 -15.46 1.91 -22.66
C LEU A 116 -15.68 0.50 -23.22
N SER A 117 -14.87 -0.47 -22.76
CA SER A 117 -15.01 -1.88 -23.13
C SER A 117 -16.40 -2.42 -22.73
N GLY A 118 -16.84 -2.17 -21.50
CA GLY A 118 -18.12 -2.65 -20.98
C GLY A 118 -19.35 -1.98 -21.62
N PHE A 119 -19.25 -0.73 -22.07
CA PHE A 119 -20.37 0.00 -22.68
C PHE A 119 -20.53 -0.28 -24.18
N TYR A 120 -19.44 -0.21 -24.95
CA TYR A 120 -19.52 -0.37 -26.41
C TYR A 120 -19.44 -1.84 -26.84
N GLY A 121 -18.68 -2.67 -26.13
CA GLY A 121 -18.39 -4.05 -26.54
C GLY A 121 -17.76 -4.16 -27.94
N GLY A 122 -17.57 -5.38 -28.42
CA GLY A 122 -17.17 -5.65 -29.80
C GLY A 122 -15.73 -5.24 -30.14
N ILE A 123 -15.55 -4.41 -31.18
CA ILE A 123 -14.22 -4.10 -31.75
C ILE A 123 -13.36 -3.28 -30.78
N ILE A 124 -13.97 -2.34 -30.05
CA ILE A 124 -13.26 -1.50 -29.07
C ILE A 124 -12.72 -2.36 -27.93
N ASP A 125 -13.53 -3.31 -27.44
CA ASP A 125 -13.11 -4.28 -26.45
C ASP A 125 -11.97 -5.19 -26.97
N ALA A 126 -12.10 -5.71 -28.20
CA ALA A 126 -11.07 -6.55 -28.81
C ALA A 126 -9.72 -5.84 -29.02
N ILE A 127 -9.73 -4.53 -29.28
CA ILE A 127 -8.50 -3.72 -29.38
C ILE A 127 -7.91 -3.52 -27.97
N ILE A 128 -8.73 -3.15 -26.99
CA ILE A 128 -8.28 -2.92 -25.61
C ILE A 128 -7.67 -4.20 -25.02
N MET A 129 -8.33 -5.35 -25.15
CA MET A 129 -7.83 -6.65 -24.67
C MET A 129 -6.54 -7.13 -25.38
N ARG A 130 -6.20 -6.55 -26.53
CA ARG A 130 -4.95 -6.88 -27.26
C ARG A 130 -3.80 -5.96 -26.90
N LEU A 131 -4.08 -4.74 -26.46
CA LEU A 131 -3.08 -3.74 -26.13
C LEU A 131 -2.77 -3.70 -24.63
N ALA A 132 -3.73 -4.06 -23.78
CA ALA A 132 -3.55 -4.28 -22.35
C ALA A 132 -2.90 -5.65 -22.08
#